data_AF-A0A7D5M4H0-F1
#
_entry.id   AF-A0A7D5M4H0-F1
#
_cell.length_a   1.000
_cell.length_b   1.000
_cell.length_c   1.000
_cell.angle_alpha   90.00
_cell.angle_beta   90.00
_cell.angle_gamma   90.00
#
_symmetry.space_group_name_H-M   'P 1'
#
loop_
_entity.id
_entity.type
_entity.pdbx_description
1 polymer ?
#
loop_
_entity_poly.entity_id
_entity_poly.type
_entity_poly.pdbx_seq_one_letter_code
_entity_poly.pdbx_strand_id
1 'polypeptide(L)'
;MTIIGIIVIFIGITMWAAYDDMPYCKDWCDQKELFRIGCDKLILDHLYKHSSLFDEEFDGTYLIEEIALPAEVSQESFEKCVNFIYEKRILMG
;
A
#
# COMPACT_ATOMS: atom_id res chain seq x y z
N MET A 1 35.97 -0.64 10.78
CA MET A 1 34.55 -0.23 10.70
C MET A 1 34.24 0.12 9.25
N THR A 2 34.35 -0.87 8.36
CA THR A 2 33.21 -1.53 7.67
C THR A 2 32.44 -0.57 6.76
N ILE A 3 32.93 -0.42 5.52
CA ILE A 3 32.21 0.16 4.36
C ILE A 3 30.80 -0.44 4.23
N ILE A 4 30.64 -1.71 4.63
CA ILE A 4 29.36 -2.44 4.74
C ILE A 4 28.37 -1.72 5.67
N GLY A 5 28.82 -1.14 6.78
CA GLY A 5 27.96 -0.41 7.73
C GLY A 5 27.43 0.91 7.18
N ILE A 6 28.22 1.62 6.36
CA ILE A 6 27.81 2.88 5.74
C ILE A 6 26.78 2.62 4.64
N ILE A 7 26.96 1.55 3.85
CA ILE A 7 26.02 1.18 2.77
C ILE A 7 24.64 0.83 3.35
N VAL A 8 24.57 0.03 4.42
CA VAL A 8 23.29 -0.35 5.05
C VAL A 8 22.58 0.87 5.65
N ILE A 9 23.33 1.80 6.24
CA ILE A 9 22.77 3.05 6.79
C ILE A 9 22.24 3.94 5.65
N PHE A 10 22.99 4.12 4.56
CA PHE A 10 22.53 4.94 3.42
C PHE A 10 21.30 4.34 2.72
N ILE A 11 21.28 3.03 2.46
CA ILE A 11 20.11 2.37 1.84
C ILE A 11 18.90 2.50 2.76
N GLY A 12 19.07 2.24 4.07
CA GLY A 12 18.02 2.41 5.07
C GLY A 12 17.45 3.83 5.09
N ILE A 13 18.30 4.86 5.10
CA ILE A 13 17.85 6.27 5.10
C ILE A 13 17.12 6.63 3.80
N THR A 14 17.63 6.22 2.64
CA THR A 14 16.99 6.52 1.34
C THR A 14 15.64 5.83 1.17
N MET A 15 15.47 4.63 1.72
CA MET A 15 14.22 3.86 1.63
C MET A 15 13.11 4.44 2.51
N TRP A 16 13.45 5.11 3.61
CA TRP A 16 12.48 5.76 4.50
C TRP A 16 11.98 7.09 3.92
N ALA A 17 12.84 7.86 3.25
CA ALA A 17 12.44 9.10 2.59
C ALA A 17 11.46 8.88 1.42
N ALA A 18 11.60 7.77 0.68
CA ALA A 18 10.64 7.42 -0.38
C ALA A 18 9.26 6.99 0.15
N TYR A 19 9.14 6.77 1.46
CA TYR A 19 7.93 6.27 2.12
C TYR A 19 7.01 7.41 2.57
N ASP A 20 7.55 8.55 2.99
CA ASP A 20 6.78 9.71 3.48
C ASP A 20 6.00 10.44 2.36
N ASP A 21 6.38 10.28 1.09
CA ASP A 21 5.77 10.98 -0.05
C ASP A 21 4.63 10.22 -0.74
N MET A 22 4.29 9.00 -0.29
CA MET A 22 3.21 8.26 -0.94
C MET A 22 1.84 8.76 -0.43
N PRO A 23 0.93 9.24 -1.30
CA PRO A 23 -0.32 9.89 -0.89
C PRO A 23 -1.41 8.91 -0.45
N TYR A 24 -1.09 7.63 -0.21
CA TYR A 24 -2.10 6.64 0.12
C TYR A 24 -2.71 6.95 1.48
N CYS A 25 -4.01 7.21 1.51
CA CYS A 25 -4.84 7.14 2.71
C CYS A 25 -4.36 7.97 3.93
N LYS A 26 -3.78 9.15 3.66
CA LYS A 26 -3.11 10.05 4.62
C LYS A 26 -3.87 10.28 5.93
N ASP A 27 -5.20 10.30 5.88
CA ASP A 27 -6.04 10.69 7.01
C ASP A 27 -6.79 9.51 7.68
N TRP A 28 -6.72 8.31 7.09
CA TRP A 28 -7.54 7.17 7.53
C TRP A 28 -6.81 5.82 7.59
N CYS A 29 -5.54 5.75 7.21
CA CYS A 29 -4.76 4.53 7.37
C CYS A 29 -3.40 4.81 8.00
N ASP A 30 -2.86 3.81 8.71
CA ASP A 30 -1.43 3.75 8.99
C ASP A 30 -0.73 3.01 7.83
N GLN A 31 0.01 3.75 7.01
CA GLN A 31 0.78 3.14 5.92
C GLN A 31 1.79 2.11 6.43
N LYS A 32 2.40 2.28 7.61
CA LYS A 32 3.34 1.27 8.14
C LYS A 32 2.64 -0.06 8.38
N GLU A 33 1.36 -0.01 8.75
CA GLU A 33 0.55 -1.22 8.93
C GLU A 33 0.29 -1.94 7.61
N LEU A 34 -0.01 -1.21 6.54
CA LEU A 34 -0.23 -1.78 5.19
C LEU A 34 1.00 -2.55 4.70
N PHE A 35 2.18 -1.97 4.79
CA PHE A 35 3.39 -2.69 4.34
C PHE A 35 3.76 -3.83 5.29
N ARG A 36 3.48 -3.72 6.60
CA ARG A 36 3.73 -4.81 7.56
C ARG A 36 2.92 -6.07 7.24
N ILE A 37 1.71 -5.93 6.72
CA ILE A 37 0.87 -7.08 6.32
C ILE A 37 1.23 -7.66 4.95
N GLY A 38 2.14 -7.02 4.23
CA GLY A 38 2.63 -7.45 2.91
C GLY A 38 2.06 -6.65 1.75
N CYS A 39 1.38 -5.51 1.98
CA CYS A 39 1.01 -4.61 0.90
C CYS A 39 2.21 -3.81 0.47
N ASP A 40 2.93 -4.35 -0.51
CA ASP A 40 4.05 -3.64 -1.10
C ASP A 40 3.58 -2.41 -1.88
N LYS A 41 4.57 -1.59 -2.26
CA LYS A 41 4.32 -0.38 -3.00
C LYS A 41 3.56 -0.64 -4.30
N LEU A 42 3.84 -1.74 -4.99
CA LEU A 42 3.30 -2.02 -6.32
C LEU A 42 1.81 -2.36 -6.25
N ILE A 43 1.38 -3.12 -5.24
CA ILE A 43 -0.05 -3.36 -4.94
C ILE A 43 -0.74 -2.04 -4.61
N LEU A 44 -0.16 -1.24 -3.71
CA LEU A 44 -0.77 0.02 -3.27
C LEU A 44 -0.88 1.04 -4.41
N ASP A 45 0.18 1.21 -5.21
CA ASP A 45 0.20 2.06 -6.40
C ASP A 45 -0.90 1.64 -7.40
N HIS A 46 -1.05 0.33 -7.59
CA HIS A 46 -2.01 -0.21 -8.54
C HIS A 46 -3.45 0.01 -8.07
N LEU A 47 -3.75 -0.32 -6.81
CA LEU A 47 -5.07 -0.09 -6.23
C LEU A 47 -5.41 1.41 -6.19
N TYR A 48 -4.46 2.27 -5.86
CA TYR A 48 -4.66 3.72 -5.84
C TYR A 48 -5.02 4.29 -7.22
N LYS A 49 -4.47 3.72 -8.30
CA LYS A 49 -4.73 4.19 -9.67
C LYS A 49 -5.99 3.60 -10.30
N HIS A 50 -6.36 2.39 -9.90
CA HIS A 50 -7.36 1.60 -10.61
C HIS A 50 -8.60 1.26 -9.77
N SER A 51 -8.65 1.62 -8.49
CA SER A 51 -9.80 1.36 -7.61
C SER A 51 -10.27 2.62 -6.88
N SER A 52 -11.55 2.64 -6.51
CA SER A 52 -12.15 3.65 -5.64
C SER A 52 -11.83 3.46 -4.15
N LEU A 53 -11.10 2.41 -3.77
CA LEU A 53 -10.82 2.09 -2.37
C LEU A 53 -10.13 3.24 -1.63
N PHE A 54 -9.40 4.09 -2.35
CA PHE A 54 -8.65 5.20 -1.80
C PHE A 54 -9.31 6.58 -1.92
N ASP A 55 -10.48 6.67 -2.56
CA ASP A 55 -11.15 7.95 -2.83
C ASP A 55 -11.74 8.59 -1.58
N GLU A 56 -11.61 9.90 -1.38
CA GLU A 56 -12.17 10.56 -0.18
C GLU A 56 -13.67 10.25 0.04
N GLU A 57 -14.42 10.11 -1.04
CA GLU A 57 -15.86 9.82 -1.07
C GLU A 57 -16.21 8.33 -1.17
N PHE A 58 -15.38 7.45 -0.61
CA PHE A 58 -15.65 6.00 -0.65
C PHE A 58 -17.01 5.64 -0.03
N ASP A 59 -17.88 5.06 -0.86
CA ASP A 59 -19.28 4.76 -0.54
C ASP A 59 -19.51 3.32 -0.05
N GLY A 60 -18.43 2.58 0.20
CA GLY A 60 -18.49 1.16 0.55
C GLY A 60 -18.48 0.21 -0.65
N THR A 61 -18.47 0.72 -1.88
CA THR A 61 -18.44 -0.12 -3.10
C THR A 61 -17.10 0.00 -3.81
N TYR A 62 -16.54 -1.14 -4.21
CA TYR A 62 -15.37 -1.22 -5.08
C TYR A 62 -15.53 -2.37 -6.08
N LEU A 63 -14.96 -2.22 -7.28
CA LEU A 63 -14.97 -3.25 -8.33
C LEU A 63 -13.54 -3.72 -8.56
N ILE A 64 -13.21 -4.90 -8.02
CA ILE A 64 -11.87 -5.49 -8.14
C ILE A 64 -11.75 -6.42 -9.35
N GLU A 65 -12.87 -6.96 -9.84
CA GLU A 65 -12.90 -7.90 -10.97
C GLU A 65 -12.43 -7.27 -12.29
N GLU A 66 -12.49 -5.95 -12.39
CA GLU A 66 -12.04 -5.18 -13.56
C GLU A 66 -10.58 -4.72 -13.45
N ILE A 67 -9.91 -5.04 -12.34
CA ILE A 67 -8.55 -4.58 -12.05
C ILE A 67 -7.58 -5.71 -12.39
N ALA A 68 -6.81 -5.51 -13.47
CA ALA A 68 -5.82 -6.50 -13.92
C ALA A 68 -4.67 -6.62 -12.92
N LEU A 69 -4.43 -7.82 -12.43
CA LEU A 69 -3.34 -8.09 -11.49
C LEU A 69 -1.96 -7.77 -12.10
N PRO A 70 -1.08 -7.05 -11.40
CA PRO A 70 0.30 -6.87 -11.84
C PRO A 70 1.03 -8.22 -11.95
N ALA A 71 1.88 -8.38 -12.97
CA ALA A 71 2.53 -9.66 -13.29
C ALA A 71 3.39 -10.26 -12.15
N GLU A 72 3.85 -9.41 -11.24
CA GLU A 72 4.74 -9.76 -10.12
C GLU A 72 3.98 -9.98 -8.81
N VAL A 73 2.66 -9.81 -8.82
CA VAL A 73 1.79 -9.90 -7.65
C VAL A 73 1.00 -11.19 -7.70
N SER A 74 0.91 -11.89 -6.57
CA SER A 74 -0.01 -13.03 -6.44
C SER A 74 -1.42 -12.54 -6.13
N GLN A 75 -2.43 -13.25 -6.65
CA GLN A 75 -3.83 -12.94 -6.36
C GLN A 75 -4.12 -12.92 -4.85
N GLU A 76 -3.58 -13.90 -4.12
CA GLU A 76 -3.72 -13.98 -2.65
C GLU A 76 -3.19 -12.72 -1.95
N SER A 77 -2.00 -12.24 -2.33
CA SER A 77 -1.41 -11.04 -1.72
C SER A 77 -2.21 -9.78 -2.04
N PHE A 78 -2.72 -9.70 -3.28
CA PHE A 78 -3.55 -8.59 -3.73
C PHE A 78 -4.89 -8.53 -2.99
N GLU A 79 -5.61 -9.65 -2.94
CA GLU A 79 -6.89 -9.77 -2.24
C GLU A 79 -6.75 -9.51 -0.74
N LYS A 80 -5.66 -9.98 -0.13
CA LYS A 80 -5.36 -9.68 1.28
C LYS A 80 -5.27 -8.18 1.54
N CYS A 81 -4.60 -7.44 0.66
CA CYS A 81 -4.47 -6.00 0.77
C CYS A 81 -5.81 -5.29 0.57
N VAL A 82 -6.55 -5.69 -0.46
CA VAL A 82 -7.90 -5.19 -0.74
C VAL A 82 -8.81 -5.35 0.47
N ASN A 83 -8.88 -6.57 1.03
CA ASN A 83 -9.72 -6.87 2.19
C ASN A 83 -9.33 -6.02 3.40
N PHE A 84 -8.03 -5.89 3.68
CA PHE A 84 -7.56 -5.08 4.80
C PHE A 84 -7.91 -3.60 4.63
N ILE A 85 -7.69 -3.04 3.44
CA ILE A 85 -8.02 -1.63 3.14
C ILE A 85 -9.54 -1.41 3.26
N TYR A 86 -10.32 -2.32 2.70
CA TYR A 86 -11.77 -2.28 2.74
C TYR A 86 -12.32 -2.34 4.18
N GLU A 87 -11.84 -3.27 4.99
CA GLU A 87 -12.23 -3.37 6.41
C GLU A 87 -11.91 -2.09 7.17
N LYS A 88 -10.71 -1.52 6.98
CA LYS A 88 -10.33 -0.24 7.62
C LYS A 88 -11.26 0.89 7.20
N ARG A 89 -11.66 0.93 5.93
CA ARG A 89 -12.51 1.98 5.37
C ARG A 89 -13.94 1.92 5.89
N ILE A 90 -14.52 0.72 5.95
CA ILE A 90 -15.86 0.54 6.49
C ILE A 90 -15.90 0.81 7.99
N LEU A 91 -14.86 0.44 8.73
CA LEU A 91 -14.80 0.70 10.18
C LEU A 91 -14.59 2.19 10.52
N MET A 92 -14.22 3.02 9.54
CA MET A 92 -14.06 4.47 9.70
C MET A 92 -15.21 5.31 9.13
N GLY A 93 -16.13 4.68 8.38
CA GLY A 93 -17.36 5.31 7.85
C GLY A 93 -18.50 5.37 8.86
#